data_AF-A0A9X1GFN3-F1
#
_entry.id   AF-A0A9X1GFN3-F1
#
_cell.length_a   1.000
_cell.length_b   1.000
_cell.length_c   1.000
_cell.angle_alpha   90.00
_cell.angle_beta   90.00
_cell.angle_gamma   90.00
#
_symmetry.space_group_name_H-M   'P 1'
#
loop_
_entity.id
_entity.type
_entity.pdbx_description
1 polymer ?
#
loop_
_entity_poly.entity_id
_entity_poly.type
_entity_poly.pdbx_seq_one_letter_code
_entity_poly.pdbx_strand_id
1 'polypeptide(L)'
;KILERTIYTSETGTDFTFIDDTHNASLPSMKNAINYFDGIQPFYKGNKVLILGQIADLGDSAKQIHRFVQEELNQSAATHIYGYGKHFKLLFEEGQKTDDRR
;
A
#
# COMPACT_ATOMS: atom_id res chain seq x y z
N LYS A 1 0.68 9.57 -14.39
CA LYS A 1 -0.31 8.48 -14.56
C LYS A 1 -1.61 8.97 -13.95
N ILE A 2 -2.75 8.83 -14.64
CA ILE A 2 -4.06 9.07 -14.04
C ILE A 2 -4.45 7.74 -13.40
N LEU A 3 -4.68 7.73 -12.09
CA LEU A 3 -5.20 6.54 -11.39
C LEU A 3 -6.70 6.46 -11.61
N GLU A 4 -7.23 5.26 -11.83
CA GLU A 4 -8.67 5.06 -12.00
C GLU A 4 -9.36 5.16 -10.65
N ARG A 5 -10.35 6.07 -10.57
CA ARG A 5 -11.10 6.33 -9.35
C ARG A 5 -12.57 6.02 -9.56
N THR A 6 -13.10 5.13 -8.73
CA THR A 6 -14.51 4.75 -8.73
C THR A 6 -15.10 5.00 -7.35
N ILE A 7 -16.34 5.49 -7.29
CA ILE A 7 -17.11 5.56 -6.05
C ILE A 7 -18.02 4.34 -6.02
N TYR A 8 -17.93 3.56 -4.95
CA TYR A 8 -18.79 2.41 -4.70
C TYR A 8 -19.64 2.68 -3.46
N THR A 9 -20.85 2.11 -3.42
CA THR A 9 -21.72 2.11 -2.26
C THR A 9 -21.68 0.73 -1.63
N SER A 10 -21.35 0.65 -0.34
CA SER A 10 -21.37 -0.60 0.43
C SER A 10 -22.81 -1.11 0.63
N GLU A 11 -22.95 -2.37 1.03
CA GLU A 11 -24.27 -2.96 1.37
C GLU A 11 -25.02 -2.18 2.46
N THR A 12 -24.29 -1.48 3.33
CA THR A 12 -24.85 -0.63 4.39
C THR A 12 -25.24 0.77 3.93
N GLY A 13 -25.06 1.09 2.64
CA GLY A 13 -25.36 2.41 2.06
C GLY A 13 -24.25 3.45 2.23
N THR A 14 -23.09 3.08 2.78
CA THR A 14 -21.94 3.99 2.91
C THR A 14 -21.12 4.01 1.63
N ASP A 15 -20.88 5.19 1.07
CA ASP A 15 -19.99 5.37 -0.08
C ASP A 15 -18.51 5.32 0.30
N PHE A 16 -17.70 4.70 -0.55
CA PHE A 16 -16.25 4.71 -0.45
C PHE A 16 -15.60 4.94 -1.81
N THR A 17 -14.45 5.59 -1.78
CA THR A 17 -13.63 5.82 -2.98
C THR A 17 -12.64 4.68 -3.13
N PHE A 18 -12.66 4.05 -4.29
CA PHE A 18 -11.71 3.02 -4.68
C PHE A 18 -10.78 3.56 -5.76
N ILE A 19 -9.49 3.31 -5.59
CA ILE A 19 -8.45 3.73 -6.53
C ILE A 19 -7.77 2.47 -7.03
N ASP A 20 -7.90 2.20 -8.32
CA ASP A 20 -7.26 1.04 -8.95
C ASP A 20 -5.95 1.47 -9.63
N ASP A 21 -4.83 0.91 -9.16
CA ASP A 21 -3.51 1.02 -9.79
C ASP A 21 -2.87 -0.35 -10.08
N THR A 22 -3.68 -1.40 -10.26
CA THR A 22 -3.21 -2.80 -10.32
C THR A 22 -2.45 -3.18 -11.60
N HIS A 23 -2.42 -2.31 -12.61
CA HIS A 23 -1.79 -2.61 -13.91
C HIS A 23 -0.24 -2.73 -13.84
N ASN A 24 0.45 -2.02 -12.93
CA ASN A 24 1.92 -2.06 -12.88
C ASN A 24 2.44 -2.12 -11.44
N ALA A 25 3.01 -3.26 -11.07
CA ALA A 25 3.66 -3.47 -9.79
C ALA A 25 5.17 -3.20 -9.86
N SER A 26 5.60 -2.05 -10.37
CA SER A 26 7.02 -1.64 -10.34
C SER A 26 7.32 -0.71 -9.17
N LEU A 27 8.60 -0.58 -8.75
CA LEU A 27 8.99 0.33 -7.66
C LEU A 27 8.56 1.79 -7.95
N PRO A 28 8.81 2.36 -9.14
CA PRO A 28 8.30 3.70 -9.47
C PRO A 28 6.77 3.79 -9.43
N SER A 29 6.05 2.74 -9.86
CA SER A 29 4.59 2.73 -9.82
C SER A 29 4.07 2.74 -8.39
N MET A 30 4.61 1.89 -7.51
CA MET A 30 4.23 1.87 -6.10
C MET A 30 4.49 3.19 -5.40
N LYS A 31 5.67 3.81 -5.63
CA LYS A 31 5.98 5.14 -5.10
C LYS A 31 4.97 6.20 -5.57
N ASN A 32 4.62 6.18 -6.85
CA ASN A 32 3.62 7.10 -7.39
C ASN A 32 2.23 6.86 -6.79
N ALA A 33 1.83 5.61 -6.56
CA ALA A 33 0.56 5.26 -5.94
C ALA A 33 0.49 5.74 -4.48
N ILE A 34 1.55 5.51 -3.70
CA ILE A 34 1.66 5.98 -2.30
C ILE A 34 1.62 7.51 -2.25
N ASN A 35 2.43 8.19 -3.05
CA ASN A 35 2.45 9.66 -3.11
C ASN A 35 1.09 10.26 -3.53
N TYR A 36 0.43 9.64 -4.51
CA TYR A 36 -0.90 10.07 -4.92
C TYR A 36 -1.90 9.90 -3.78
N PHE A 37 -1.90 8.73 -3.12
CA PHE A 37 -2.74 8.45 -1.97
C PHE A 37 -2.53 9.48 -0.86
N ASP A 38 -1.29 9.75 -0.46
CA ASP A 38 -0.96 10.70 0.60
C ASP A 38 -1.36 12.13 0.24
N GLY A 39 -1.30 12.50 -1.04
CA GLY A 39 -1.73 13.80 -1.55
C GLY A 39 -3.24 14.01 -1.51
N ILE A 40 -4.04 12.95 -1.69
CA ILE A 40 -5.50 13.07 -1.74
C ILE A 40 -6.20 12.69 -0.43
N GLN A 41 -5.59 11.83 0.40
CA GLN A 41 -6.21 11.35 1.62
C GLN A 41 -6.64 12.44 2.62
N PRO A 42 -6.02 13.65 2.69
CA PRO A 42 -6.51 14.72 3.56
C PRO A 42 -7.93 15.18 3.23
N PHE A 43 -8.39 14.98 1.99
CA PHE A 43 -9.74 15.33 1.54
C PHE A 43 -10.79 14.25 1.85
N TYR A 44 -10.38 13.12 2.42
CA TYR A 44 -11.24 12.00 2.77
C TYR A 44 -11.31 11.78 4.28
N LYS A 45 -12.47 11.31 4.75
CA LYS A 45 -12.72 10.94 6.15
C LYS A 45 -12.83 9.43 6.29
N GLY A 46 -12.67 8.94 7.52
CA GLY A 46 -12.77 7.51 7.84
C GLY A 46 -11.48 6.73 7.57
N ASN A 47 -11.61 5.43 7.40
CA ASN A 47 -10.48 4.51 7.19
C ASN A 47 -9.82 4.75 5.83
N LYS A 48 -8.50 4.92 5.86
CA LYS A 48 -7.66 5.09 4.67
C LYS A 48 -6.82 3.84 4.50
N VAL A 49 -7.10 3.07 3.47
CA VAL A 49 -6.54 1.71 3.31
C VAL A 49 -5.63 1.67 2.10
N LEU A 50 -4.39 1.22 2.30
CA LEU A 50 -3.45 0.89 1.23
C LEU A 50 -3.33 -0.63 1.10
N ILE A 51 -3.42 -1.14 -0.12
CA ILE A 51 -3.26 -2.57 -0.43
C ILE A 51 -2.25 -2.70 -1.56
N LEU A 52 -1.14 -3.40 -1.32
CA LEU A 52 -0.06 -3.56 -2.30
C LEU A 52 0.24 -5.05 -2.53
N GLY A 53 0.34 -5.44 -3.80
CA GLY A 53 0.91 -6.73 -4.19
C GLY A 53 2.44 -6.65 -4.30
N GLN A 54 3.14 -7.77 -4.15
CA GLN A 54 4.58 -7.83 -4.35
C GLN A 54 4.97 -7.51 -5.81
N ILE A 55 6.17 -6.94 -5.99
CA ILE A 55 6.81 -6.79 -7.29
C ILE A 55 7.39 -8.14 -7.71
N ALA A 56 7.05 -8.61 -8.91
CA ALA A 56 7.60 -9.85 -9.49
C ALA A 56 9.02 -9.64 -10.07
N ASP A 57 9.72 -10.74 -10.33
CA ASP A 57 10.95 -10.78 -11.15
C ASP A 57 12.11 -9.89 -10.69
N LEU A 58 12.21 -9.62 -9.38
CA LEU A 58 13.30 -8.82 -8.80
C LEU A 58 14.56 -9.62 -8.44
N GLY A 59 14.51 -10.95 -8.49
CA GLY A 59 15.62 -11.81 -8.10
C GLY A 59 16.15 -11.49 -6.70
N ASP A 60 17.47 -11.34 -6.58
CA ASP A 60 18.16 -11.08 -5.31
C ASP A 60 17.83 -9.70 -4.72
N SER A 61 17.45 -8.73 -5.57
CA SER A 61 17.07 -7.39 -5.15
C SER A 61 15.69 -7.31 -4.50
N ALA A 62 14.91 -8.40 -4.54
CA ALA A 62 13.53 -8.42 -4.09
C ALA A 62 13.38 -7.97 -2.64
N LYS A 63 14.21 -8.48 -1.71
CA LYS A 63 14.11 -8.12 -0.29
C LYS A 63 14.39 -6.63 -0.07
N GLN A 64 15.45 -6.11 -0.66
CA GLN A 64 15.85 -4.70 -0.51
C GLN A 64 14.80 -3.76 -1.09
N ILE A 65 14.29 -4.04 -2.30
CA ILE A 65 13.28 -3.21 -2.94
C ILE A 65 11.98 -3.20 -2.14
N HIS A 66 11.51 -4.35 -1.66
CA HIS A 66 10.30 -4.39 -0.83
C HIS A 66 10.51 -3.72 0.54
N ARG A 67 11.73 -3.70 1.09
CA ARG A 67 12.06 -2.93 2.30
C ARG A 67 11.95 -1.43 2.06
N PHE A 68 12.44 -0.92 0.92
CA PHE A 68 12.21 0.48 0.53
C PHE A 68 10.72 0.80 0.42
N VAL A 69 9.92 -0.08 -0.19
CA VAL A 69 8.46 0.12 -0.26
C VAL A 69 7.85 0.12 1.15
N GLN A 70 8.29 -0.77 2.05
CA GLN A 70 7.83 -0.79 3.45
C GLN A 70 8.15 0.52 4.18
N GLU A 71 9.32 1.11 3.96
CA GLU A 71 9.69 2.39 4.57
C GLU A 71 8.77 3.53 4.12
N GLU A 72 8.47 3.61 2.82
CA GLU A 72 7.51 4.58 2.26
C GLU A 72 6.10 4.36 2.84
N LEU A 73 5.67 3.09 2.94
CA LEU A 73 4.39 2.73 3.54
C LEU A 73 4.27 3.15 5.00
N ASN A 74 5.34 2.94 5.78
CA ASN A 74 5.38 3.32 7.20
C ASN A 74 5.36 4.85 7.42
N GLN A 75 5.69 5.63 6.39
CA GLN A 75 5.61 7.10 6.42
C GLN A 75 4.27 7.63 5.89
N SER A 76 3.47 6.78 5.25
CA SER A 76 2.16 7.16 4.72
C SER A 76 1.16 7.48 5.84
N ALA A 77 0.13 8.27 5.50
CA ALA A 77 -0.97 8.59 6.42
C ALA A 77 -2.08 7.54 6.42
N ALA A 78 -1.80 6.32 5.96
CA ALA A 78 -2.77 5.24 5.91
C ALA A 78 -3.16 4.76 7.31
N THR A 79 -4.45 4.49 7.51
CA THR A 79 -4.96 3.86 8.74
C THR A 79 -4.65 2.37 8.76
N HIS A 80 -4.72 1.72 7.60
CA HIS A 80 -4.44 0.29 7.46
C HIS A 80 -3.60 0.06 6.20
N ILE A 81 -2.61 -0.82 6.34
CA ILE A 81 -1.70 -1.20 5.24
C ILE A 81 -1.73 -2.72 5.12
N TYR A 82 -2.04 -3.20 3.93
CA TYR A 82 -2.04 -4.62 3.59
C TYR A 82 -1.04 -4.88 2.46
N GLY A 83 -0.29 -5.96 2.61
CA GLY A 83 0.74 -6.39 1.67
C GLY A 83 0.49 -7.84 1.30
N TYR A 84 0.41 -8.14 0.00
CA TYR A 84 0.23 -9.49 -0.51
C TYR A 84 1.50 -10.00 -1.19
N GLY A 85 1.93 -11.19 -0.81
CA GLY A 85 3.10 -11.87 -1.38
C GLY A 85 4.16 -12.24 -0.34
N LYS A 86 5.07 -13.14 -0.73
CA LYS A 86 6.08 -13.72 0.18
C LYS A 86 7.00 -12.66 0.78
N HIS A 87 7.36 -11.65 -0.02
CA HIS A 87 8.28 -10.60 0.43
C HIS A 87 7.63 -9.69 1.47
N PHE A 88 6.39 -9.24 1.25
CA PHE A 88 5.65 -8.46 2.25
C PHE A 88 5.37 -9.27 3.51
N LYS A 89 4.98 -10.55 3.38
CA LYS A 89 4.77 -11.44 4.54
C LYS A 89 5.99 -11.46 5.46
N LEU A 90 7.18 -11.75 4.90
CA LEU A 90 8.43 -11.78 5.66
C LEU A 90 8.72 -10.44 6.34
N LEU A 91 8.55 -9.33 5.63
CA LEU A 91 8.82 -7.99 6.16
C LEU A 91 7.86 -7.57 7.27
N PHE A 92 6.59 -7.95 7.19
CA PHE A 92 5.59 -7.63 8.21
C PHE A 92 5.76 -8.50 9.46
N GLU A 93 6.11 -9.78 9.31
CA GLU A 93 6.47 -10.66 10.42
C GLU A 93 7.76 -10.18 11.14
N GLU A 94 8.75 -9.68 10.40
CA GLU A 94 9.94 -9.05 10.99
C GLU A 94 9.58 -7.78 11.82
N GLY A 95 8.65 -6.98 11.31
CA GLY A 95 8.17 -5.75 11.97
C GLY A 95 7.45 -6.02 13.28
N GLN A 96 6.49 -6.95 13.29
CA GLN A 96 5.71 -7.30 14.49
C GLN A 96 6.59 -7.81 15.64
N LYS A 97 7.58 -8.66 15.33
CA LYS A 97 8.56 -9.14 16.33
C LYS A 97 9.38 -8.02 16.95
N THR A 98 9.48 -6.87 16.31
CA THR A 98 10.27 -5.73 16.80
C THR A 98 9.42 -4.81 17.68
N ASP A 99 8.11 -4.75 17.43
CA ASP A 99 7.15 -4.02 18.24
C ASP A 99 6.85 -4.75 19.56
N ASP A 100 6.70 -6.07 19.52
CA ASP A 100 6.50 -6.92 20.72
C ASP A 100 7.69 -6.93 21.70
N ARG A 101 8.85 -6.38 21.30
CA ARG A 101 10.09 -6.30 22.10
C ARG A 101 10.33 -4.91 22.70
N ARG A 102 9.44 -3.95 22.48
CA ARG A 102 9.49 -2.60 23.06
C ARG A 102 8.45 -2.41 24.15
#